data_AF-A0A090QWW6-F1
#
_entry.id   AF-A0A090QWW6-F1
#
_cell.length_a   1.000
_cell.length_b   1.000
_cell.length_c   1.000
_cell.angle_alpha   90.00
_cell.angle_beta   90.00
_cell.angle_gamma   90.00
#
_symmetry.space_group_name_H-M   'P 1'
#
loop_
_entity.id
_entity.type
_entity.pdbx_description
1 polymer ?
#
loop_
_entity_poly.entity_id
_entity_poly.type
_entity_poly.pdbx_seq_one_letter_code
_entity_poly.pdbx_strand_id
1 'polypeptide(L)'
;MRQIEVIPQFVEQFSCIADQCEDHCCHGWNIHIDKPTYRFMVEKSAFREKSAQVILKTPGEKAFAKIKLDAQGVCPFRDAQGLCDVHKAHGHTRLSNTCKTYPRLSQTRGERVERSLTLSCPEAARQVLLNPSAMMFNEKPLFTPNAKPVPYRYPHYYDAVRQLYIDVLLMEGVELEAKLFMLVPV
;
A
#
# COMPACT_ATOMS: atom_id res chain seq x y z
N MET A 1 -21.09 10.99 5.12
CA MET A 1 -20.95 11.37 3.70
C MET A 1 -20.98 10.09 2.88
N ARG A 2 -21.75 10.03 1.80
CA ARG A 2 -21.77 8.86 0.91
C ARG A 2 -20.59 9.02 -0.04
N GLN A 3 -19.64 8.10 0.03
CA GLN A 3 -18.52 8.02 -0.91
C GLN A 3 -18.72 6.83 -1.83
N ILE A 4 -18.00 6.79 -2.94
CA ILE A 4 -17.91 5.63 -3.84
C ILE A 4 -16.52 5.04 -3.66
N GLU A 5 -16.44 3.78 -3.26
CA GLU A 5 -15.20 3.02 -3.25
C GLU A 5 -15.01 2.33 -4.59
N VAL A 6 -13.87 2.58 -5.22
CA VAL A 6 -13.44 1.94 -6.46
C VAL A 6 -12.30 1.00 -6.13
N ILE A 7 -12.52 -0.30 -6.32
CA ILE A 7 -11.56 -1.36 -6.01
C ILE A 7 -11.32 -2.24 -7.24
N PRO A 8 -10.09 -2.29 -7.79
CA PRO A 8 -9.72 -3.25 -8.81
C PRO A 8 -9.71 -4.68 -8.25
N GLN A 9 -10.01 -5.66 -9.11
CA GLN A 9 -10.06 -7.08 -8.74
C GLN A 9 -8.78 -7.57 -8.05
N PHE A 10 -7.60 -7.18 -8.55
CA PHE A 10 -6.32 -7.61 -7.95
C PHE A 10 -6.12 -7.09 -6.53
N VAL A 11 -6.72 -5.94 -6.18
CA VAL A 11 -6.68 -5.40 -4.82
C VAL A 11 -7.61 -6.17 -3.88
N GLU A 12 -8.79 -6.54 -4.39
CA GLU A 12 -9.79 -7.31 -3.64
C GLU A 12 -9.31 -8.74 -3.35
N GLN A 13 -8.60 -9.36 -4.30
CA GLN A 13 -8.08 -10.73 -4.19
C GLN A 13 -6.72 -10.82 -3.46
N PHE A 14 -6.06 -9.68 -3.21
CA PHE A 14 -4.71 -9.69 -2.66
C PHE A 14 -4.65 -10.23 -1.23
N SER A 15 -3.82 -11.25 -1.06
CA SER A 15 -3.37 -11.75 0.23
C SER A 15 -1.85 -11.82 0.26
N CYS A 16 -1.24 -11.46 1.39
CA CYS A 16 0.21 -11.59 1.56
C CYS A 16 0.57 -13.07 1.67
N ILE A 17 1.50 -13.55 0.85
CA ILE A 17 1.99 -14.93 0.84
C ILE A 17 3.23 -15.13 1.74
N ALA A 18 3.57 -14.12 2.55
CA ALA A 18 4.60 -14.14 3.58
C ALA A 18 5.98 -14.62 3.08
N ASP A 19 6.44 -15.78 3.54
CA ASP A 19 7.73 -16.40 3.22
C ASP A 19 7.81 -16.97 1.80
N GLN A 20 6.68 -17.06 1.09
CA GLN A 20 6.64 -17.54 -0.30
C GLN A 20 6.93 -16.43 -1.32
N CYS A 21 7.08 -15.18 -0.89
CA CYS A 21 7.44 -14.09 -1.80
C CYS A 21 8.91 -14.24 -2.26
N GLU A 22 9.15 -14.03 -3.56
CA GLU A 22 10.49 -14.04 -4.16
C GLU A 22 11.39 -12.88 -3.68
N ASP A 23 10.78 -11.80 -3.19
CA ASP A 23 11.45 -10.67 -2.54
C ASP A 23 10.64 -10.21 -1.30
N HIS A 24 11.26 -9.43 -0.41
CA HIS A 24 10.67 -9.04 0.86
C HIS A 24 10.48 -7.53 0.99
N CYS A 25 9.34 -7.11 1.55
CA CYS A 25 9.03 -5.68 1.77
C CYS A 25 9.90 -5.00 2.85
N CYS A 26 10.72 -5.77 3.56
CA CYS A 26 11.50 -5.34 4.72
C CYS A 26 12.90 -4.80 4.35
N HIS A 27 13.07 -4.12 3.21
CA HIS A 27 14.34 -3.53 2.80
C HIS A 27 14.17 -2.23 2.00
N GLY A 28 15.17 -1.34 2.00
CA GLY A 28 15.29 -0.29 0.99
C GLY A 28 14.40 0.94 1.12
N TRP A 29 13.57 1.06 2.16
CA TRP A 29 12.73 2.26 2.39
C TRP A 29 12.52 2.57 3.88
N ASN A 30 11.97 3.76 4.16
CA ASN A 30 11.71 4.21 5.53
C ASN A 30 10.50 3.49 6.15
N ILE A 31 10.78 2.54 7.06
CA ILE A 31 9.74 1.85 7.83
C ILE A 31 9.39 2.69 9.06
N HIS A 32 8.31 3.48 8.96
CA HIS A 32 7.82 4.28 10.06
C HIS A 32 7.07 3.44 11.10
N ILE A 33 7.17 3.87 12.36
CA ILE A 33 6.54 3.26 13.52
C ILE A 33 5.66 4.31 14.19
N ASP A 34 4.36 4.01 14.34
CA ASP A 34 3.42 4.83 15.09
C ASP A 34 3.67 4.74 16.60
N LYS A 35 3.22 5.76 17.33
CA LYS A 35 3.45 5.91 18.78
C LYS A 35 2.94 4.71 19.61
N PRO A 36 1.74 4.16 19.37
CA PRO A 36 1.29 2.93 20.07
C PRO A 36 2.21 1.74 19.84
N THR A 37 2.58 1.48 18.58
CA THR A 37 3.47 0.37 18.22
C THR A 37 4.85 0.56 18.83
N TYR A 38 5.42 1.76 18.77
CA TYR A 38 6.71 2.06 19.40
C TYR A 38 6.72 1.70 20.89
N ARG A 39 5.71 2.19 21.65
CA ARG A 39 5.62 1.94 23.09
C ARG A 39 5.54 0.45 23.38
N PHE A 40 4.68 -0.27 22.66
CA PHE A 40 4.59 -1.72 22.80
C PHE A 40 5.94 -2.40 22.52
N MET A 41 6.61 -2.05 21.43
CA MET A 41 7.87 -2.64 21.01
C MET A 41 8.98 -2.44 22.06
N VAL A 42 9.14 -1.22 22.59
CA VAL A 42 10.24 -0.90 23.52
C VAL A 42 9.93 -1.20 24.99
N GLU A 43 8.66 -1.35 25.38
CA GLU A 43 8.28 -1.55 26.79
C GLU A 43 7.78 -2.98 27.10
N LYS A 44 7.06 -3.62 26.17
CA LYS A 44 6.26 -4.83 26.46
C LYS A 44 6.52 -6.02 25.54
N SER A 45 7.10 -5.80 24.36
CA SER A 45 7.34 -6.89 23.41
C SER A 45 8.48 -7.81 23.86
N ALA A 46 8.51 -9.02 23.32
CA ALA A 46 9.66 -9.93 23.50
C ALA A 46 10.97 -9.35 22.93
N PHE A 47 10.88 -8.32 22.09
CA PHE A 47 12.01 -7.69 21.42
C PHE A 47 12.40 -6.34 22.02
N ARG A 48 12.03 -6.04 23.28
CA ARG A 48 12.23 -4.72 23.90
C ARG A 48 13.67 -4.20 23.78
N GLU A 49 14.66 -5.06 24.02
CA GLU A 49 16.08 -4.69 24.06
C GLU A 49 16.59 -4.39 22.65
N LYS A 50 16.27 -5.25 21.68
CA LYS A 50 16.53 -5.03 20.26
C LYS A 50 15.84 -3.75 19.78
N SER A 51 14.57 -3.56 20.14
CA SER A 51 13.74 -2.41 19.74
C SER A 51 14.32 -1.08 20.22
N ALA A 52 14.85 -1.03 21.44
CA ALA A 52 15.48 0.17 21.99
C ALA A 52 16.73 0.60 21.19
N GLN A 53 17.40 -0.34 20.51
CA GLN A 53 18.60 -0.07 19.71
C GLN A 53 18.28 0.27 18.25
N VAL A 54 17.23 -0.33 17.69
CA VAL A 54 16.95 -0.27 16.24
C VAL A 54 15.73 0.58 15.89
N ILE A 55 14.94 1.05 16.85
CA ILE A 55 13.81 1.95 16.59
C ILE A 55 14.16 3.36 17.07
N LEU A 56 14.40 4.27 16.13
CA LEU A 56 14.82 5.63 16.39
C LEU A 56 13.62 6.57 16.37
N LYS A 57 13.44 7.35 17.44
CA LYS A 57 12.47 8.45 17.44
C LYS A 57 12.85 9.48 16.38
N THR A 58 11.84 10.13 15.81
CA THR A 58 12.00 11.17 14.79
C THR A 58 11.36 12.48 15.26
N PRO A 59 12.01 13.23 16.19
CA PRO A 59 11.47 14.48 16.70
C PRO A 59 11.27 15.50 15.58
N GLY A 60 10.12 16.18 15.58
CA GLY A 60 9.79 17.19 14.56
C GLY A 60 9.28 16.63 13.23
N GLU A 61 9.28 15.31 13.05
CA GLU A 61 8.68 14.66 11.87
C GLU A 61 7.21 14.26 12.11
N LYS A 62 6.49 14.01 11.02
CA LYS A 62 5.11 13.50 11.07
C LYS A 62 5.05 12.06 11.62
N ALA A 63 6.08 11.26 11.33
CA ALA A 63 6.24 9.93 11.90
C ALA A 63 6.77 10.02 13.33
N PHE A 64 6.34 9.11 14.21
CA PHE A 64 6.79 9.12 15.61
C PHE A 64 8.20 8.53 15.77
N ALA A 65 8.46 7.43 15.07
CA ALA A 65 9.75 6.78 15.02
C ALA A 65 9.94 6.05 13.68
N LYS A 66 11.15 5.56 13.42
CA LYS A 66 11.48 4.73 12.27
C LYS A 66 12.43 3.60 12.64
N ILE A 67 12.41 2.52 11.87
CA ILE A 67 13.40 1.46 12.00
C ILE A 67 14.72 1.92 11.38
N LYS A 68 15.81 1.77 12.13
CA LYS A 68 17.17 1.80 11.60
C LYS A 68 17.44 0.47 10.91
N LEU A 69 17.56 0.51 9.59
CA LEU A 69 17.95 -0.65 8.79
C LEU A 69 19.41 -1.02 9.10
N ASP A 70 19.76 -2.28 8.88
CA ASP A 70 21.14 -2.76 8.99
C ASP A 70 22.02 -2.23 7.84
N ALA A 71 23.29 -2.66 7.82
CA ALA A 71 24.25 -2.23 6.81
C ALA A 71 23.87 -2.67 5.38
N GLN A 72 23.03 -3.69 5.25
CA GLN A 72 22.51 -4.20 3.99
C GLN A 72 21.17 -3.54 3.62
N GLY A 73 20.68 -2.61 4.44
CA GLY A 73 19.40 -1.94 4.22
C GLY A 73 18.20 -2.83 4.55
N VAL A 74 18.37 -3.87 5.37
CA VAL A 74 17.31 -4.80 5.76
C VAL A 74 16.78 -4.45 7.16
N CYS A 75 15.48 -4.68 7.36
CA CYS A 75 14.83 -4.52 8.65
C CYS A 75 15.41 -5.52 9.66
N PRO A 76 15.91 -5.08 10.83
CA PRO A 76 16.50 -5.99 11.81
C PRO A 76 15.53 -7.04 12.36
N PHE A 77 14.22 -6.84 12.25
CA PHE A 77 13.20 -7.80 12.70
C PHE A 77 12.86 -8.88 11.67
N ARG A 78 13.62 -8.99 10.58
CA ARG A 78 13.48 -10.10 9.64
C ARG A 78 14.30 -11.29 10.15
N ASP A 79 13.67 -12.45 10.26
CA ASP A 79 14.33 -13.70 10.66
C ASP A 79 15.06 -14.36 9.48
N ALA A 80 15.80 -15.42 9.77
CA ALA A 80 16.57 -16.15 8.76
C ALA A 80 15.69 -16.89 7.73
N GLN A 81 14.41 -17.13 8.06
CA GLN A 81 13.42 -17.71 7.15
C GLN A 81 12.72 -16.63 6.32
N GLY A 82 13.08 -15.36 6.48
CA GLY A 82 12.52 -14.25 5.73
C GLY A 82 11.21 -13.70 6.30
N LEU A 83 10.76 -14.19 7.46
CA LEU A 83 9.54 -13.74 8.13
C LEU A 83 9.82 -12.58 9.09
N CYS A 84 8.79 -11.81 9.40
CA CYS A 84 8.89 -10.77 10.43
C CYS A 84 8.72 -11.37 11.82
N ASP A 85 9.74 -11.25 12.67
CA ASP A 85 9.75 -11.65 14.08
C ASP A 85 8.55 -11.11 14.87
N VAL A 86 8.20 -9.84 14.63
CA VAL A 86 7.08 -9.17 15.29
C VAL A 86 5.76 -9.79 14.88
N HIS A 87 5.59 -10.04 13.58
CA HIS A 87 4.38 -10.68 13.06
C HIS A 87 4.22 -12.09 13.62
N LYS A 88 5.31 -12.87 13.62
CA LYS A 88 5.37 -14.24 14.12
C LYS A 88 5.03 -14.34 15.60
N ALA A 89 5.57 -13.44 16.43
CA ALA A 89 5.39 -13.48 17.88
C ALA A 89 4.09 -12.82 18.37
N HIS A 90 3.60 -11.80 17.67
CA HIS A 90 2.56 -10.90 18.18
C HIS A 90 1.37 -10.70 17.23
N GLY A 91 1.42 -11.27 16.02
CA GLY A 91 0.36 -11.21 15.02
C GLY A 91 0.26 -9.88 14.27
N HIS A 92 -0.57 -9.87 13.22
CA HIS A 92 -0.74 -8.75 12.29
C HIS A 92 -1.19 -7.45 12.97
N THR A 93 -1.96 -7.53 14.05
CA THR A 93 -2.51 -6.37 14.76
C THR A 93 -1.47 -5.57 15.54
N ARG A 94 -0.28 -6.14 15.76
CA ARG A 94 0.84 -5.53 16.51
C ARG A 94 1.91 -4.92 15.62
N LEU A 95 1.76 -5.02 14.30
CA LEU A 95 2.59 -4.32 13.34
C LEU A 95 2.28 -2.83 13.34
N SER A 96 3.28 -2.02 12.98
CA SER A 96 3.06 -0.59 12.77
C SER A 96 2.07 -0.37 11.63
N ASN A 97 1.43 0.80 11.60
CA ASN A 97 0.55 1.16 10.48
C ASN A 97 1.24 0.94 9.13
N THR A 98 2.52 1.31 9.01
CA THR A 98 3.31 1.10 7.79
C THR A 98 3.37 -0.37 7.36
N CYS A 99 3.80 -1.28 8.24
CA CYS A 99 3.91 -2.70 7.90
C CYS A 99 2.54 -3.38 7.77
N LYS A 100 1.55 -2.93 8.54
CA LYS A 100 0.20 -3.48 8.55
C LYS A 100 -0.56 -3.15 7.27
N THR A 101 -0.42 -1.93 6.75
CA THR A 101 -1.15 -1.50 5.56
C THR A 101 -0.43 -1.88 4.28
N TYR A 102 0.90 -1.93 4.26
CA TYR A 102 1.65 -2.31 3.07
C TYR A 102 1.19 -3.68 2.51
N PRO A 103 1.04 -3.85 1.19
CA PRO A 103 1.23 -2.86 0.11
C PRO A 103 -0.04 -2.05 -0.23
N ARG A 104 -1.10 -2.14 0.56
CA ARG A 104 -2.38 -1.49 0.30
C ARG A 104 -2.29 0.03 0.43
N LEU A 105 -2.83 0.71 -0.56
CA LEU A 105 -2.96 2.15 -0.64
C LEU A 105 -4.43 2.53 -0.76
N SER A 106 -4.74 3.72 -0.25
CA SER A 106 -6.07 4.31 -0.32
C SER A 106 -5.95 5.78 -0.62
N GLN A 107 -6.53 6.22 -1.73
CA GLN A 107 -6.53 7.63 -2.11
C GLN A 107 -7.97 8.14 -2.18
N THR A 108 -8.27 9.16 -1.38
CA THR A 108 -9.56 9.85 -1.43
C THR A 108 -9.44 11.11 -2.26
N ARG A 109 -10.35 11.29 -3.21
CA ARG A 109 -10.43 12.49 -4.06
C ARG A 109 -11.90 12.85 -4.25
N GLY A 110 -12.33 13.95 -3.64
CA GLY A 110 -13.75 14.30 -3.56
C GLY A 110 -14.55 13.17 -2.89
N GLU A 111 -15.55 12.65 -3.62
CA GLU A 111 -16.42 11.57 -3.15
C GLU A 111 -15.90 10.17 -3.49
N ARG A 112 -14.81 10.04 -4.25
CA ARG A 112 -14.24 8.73 -4.62
C ARG A 112 -13.11 8.32 -3.70
N VAL A 113 -13.09 7.05 -3.32
CA VAL A 113 -12.01 6.37 -2.60
C VAL A 113 -11.46 5.28 -3.51
N GLU A 114 -10.26 5.51 -4.06
CA GLU A 114 -9.57 4.58 -4.93
C GLU A 114 -8.64 3.69 -4.10
N ARG A 115 -8.75 2.37 -4.30
CA ARG A 115 -7.87 1.37 -3.67
C ARG A 115 -6.85 0.87 -4.68
N SER A 116 -5.62 0.69 -4.24
CA SER A 116 -4.53 0.15 -5.05
C SER A 116 -3.50 -0.58 -4.19
N LEU A 117 -2.54 -1.23 -4.83
CA LEU A 117 -1.37 -1.82 -4.17
C LEU A 117 -0.09 -1.23 -4.76
N THR A 118 0.94 -1.07 -3.95
CA THR A 118 2.28 -0.73 -4.44
C THR A 118 2.91 -1.92 -5.15
N LEU A 119 3.45 -1.70 -6.35
CA LEU A 119 4.08 -2.75 -7.17
C LEU A 119 5.47 -3.17 -6.70
N SER A 120 6.00 -2.56 -5.63
CA SER A 120 7.19 -3.09 -4.95
C SER A 120 6.91 -4.39 -4.18
N CYS A 121 5.63 -4.78 -4.03
CA CYS A 121 5.28 -6.09 -3.51
C CYS A 121 5.24 -7.09 -4.66
N PRO A 122 6.06 -8.16 -4.64
CA PRO A 122 6.11 -9.15 -5.72
C PRO A 122 4.75 -9.80 -5.97
N GLU A 123 4.01 -10.14 -4.91
CA GLU A 123 2.68 -10.73 -5.05
C GLU A 123 1.67 -9.75 -5.68
N ALA A 124 1.74 -8.46 -5.33
CA ALA A 124 0.90 -7.44 -5.97
C ALA A 124 1.25 -7.26 -7.45
N ALA A 125 2.54 -7.23 -7.78
CA ALA A 125 3.04 -7.14 -9.15
C ALA A 125 2.63 -8.36 -9.97
N ARG A 126 2.79 -9.58 -9.42
CA ARG A 126 2.38 -10.84 -10.04
C ARG A 126 0.89 -10.84 -10.36
N GLN A 127 0.06 -10.44 -9.40
CA GLN A 127 -1.40 -10.39 -9.58
C GLN A 127 -1.80 -9.39 -10.67
N VAL A 128 -1.22 -8.19 -10.70
CA VAL A 128 -1.61 -7.19 -11.71
C VAL A 128 -1.06 -7.49 -13.11
N LEU A 129 0.14 -8.08 -13.21
CA LEU A 129 0.80 -8.31 -14.50
C LEU A 129 0.38 -9.62 -15.17
N LEU A 130 -0.01 -10.63 -14.39
CA LEU A 130 -0.28 -11.99 -14.91
C LEU A 130 -1.77 -12.37 -14.91
N ASN A 131 -2.66 -11.51 -14.39
CA ASN A 131 -4.10 -11.72 -14.46
C ASN A 131 -4.72 -10.70 -15.43
N PRO A 132 -5.23 -11.12 -16.60
CA PRO A 132 -5.88 -10.23 -17.57
C PRO A 132 -7.07 -9.45 -17.00
N SER A 133 -7.74 -10.00 -15.98
CA SER A 133 -8.88 -9.37 -15.32
C SER A 133 -8.50 -8.50 -14.12
N ALA A 134 -7.21 -8.38 -13.79
CA ALA A 134 -6.72 -7.67 -12.61
C ALA A 134 -7.31 -6.26 -12.46
N MET A 135 -7.39 -5.53 -13.57
CA MET A 135 -7.84 -4.14 -13.64
C MET A 135 -9.34 -3.97 -13.90
N MET A 136 -10.14 -5.04 -13.75
CA MET A 136 -11.59 -4.92 -13.68
C MET A 136 -11.97 -4.23 -12.37
N PHE A 137 -12.68 -3.11 -12.46
CA PHE A 137 -13.05 -2.29 -11.29
C PHE A 137 -14.43 -2.65 -10.77
N ASN A 138 -14.54 -2.77 -9.45
CA ASN A 138 -15.80 -2.82 -8.73
C ASN A 138 -16.05 -1.47 -8.05
N GLU A 139 -17.24 -0.90 -8.26
CA GLU A 139 -17.69 0.28 -7.55
C GLU A 139 -18.75 -0.09 -6.51
N LYS A 140 -18.56 0.37 -5.27
CA LYS A 140 -19.55 0.17 -4.21
C LYS A 140 -19.74 1.41 -3.36
N PRO A 141 -20.97 1.66 -2.86
CA PRO A 141 -21.19 2.72 -1.89
C PRO A 141 -20.35 2.47 -0.64
N LEU A 142 -19.58 3.47 -0.23
CA LEU A 142 -18.82 3.48 1.00
C LEU A 142 -19.46 4.46 1.98
N PHE A 143 -19.92 3.92 3.11
CA PHE A 143 -20.40 4.75 4.21
C PHE A 143 -19.28 4.96 5.22
N THR A 144 -18.79 6.19 5.28
CA THR A 144 -17.76 6.58 6.24
C THR A 144 -18.39 7.51 7.29
N PRO A 145 -18.62 7.03 8.53
CA PRO A 145 -19.05 7.88 9.63
C PRO A 145 -18.03 9.00 9.86
N ASN A 146 -18.48 10.24 10.05
CA ASN A 146 -17.62 11.40 10.33
C ASN A 146 -16.56 11.72 9.26
N ALA A 147 -16.73 11.29 8.01
CA ALA A 147 -15.84 11.70 6.93
C ALA A 147 -15.84 13.23 6.77
N LYS A 148 -14.66 13.82 6.88
CA LYS A 148 -14.45 15.23 6.53
C LYS A 148 -14.45 15.36 5.01
N PRO A 149 -15.18 16.34 4.43
CA PRO A 149 -15.11 16.59 3.00
C PRO A 149 -13.66 16.90 2.61
N VAL A 150 -13.13 16.18 1.62
CA VAL A 150 -11.86 16.56 0.99
C VAL A 150 -12.15 17.79 0.12
N PRO A 151 -11.49 18.94 0.32
CA PRO A 151 -11.76 20.18 -0.40
C PRO A 151 -11.20 20.15 -1.83
N TYR A 152 -11.48 19.07 -2.54
CA TYR A 152 -10.99 18.82 -3.89
C TYR A 152 -12.19 18.61 -4.81
N ARG A 153 -12.35 19.53 -5.74
CA ARG A 153 -13.37 19.47 -6.80
C ARG A 153 -12.66 19.14 -8.10
N TYR A 154 -13.00 18.01 -8.69
CA TYR A 154 -12.51 17.67 -10.02
C TYR A 154 -13.01 18.69 -11.06
N PRO A 155 -12.23 18.97 -12.11
CA PRO A 155 -12.77 19.58 -13.31
C PRO A 155 -13.97 18.77 -13.83
N HIS A 156 -14.97 19.44 -14.40
CA HIS A 156 -16.20 18.80 -14.86
C HIS A 156 -15.98 17.71 -15.94
N TYR A 157 -14.84 17.75 -16.65
CA TYR A 157 -14.46 16.78 -17.67
C TYR A 157 -13.63 15.61 -17.15
N TYR A 158 -13.20 15.60 -15.87
CA TYR A 158 -12.26 14.60 -15.36
C TYR A 158 -12.74 13.17 -15.56
N ASP A 159 -14.02 12.90 -15.29
CA ASP A 159 -14.60 11.55 -15.43
C ASP A 159 -14.62 11.09 -16.88
N ALA A 160 -14.97 11.99 -17.80
CA ALA A 160 -14.99 11.70 -19.24
C ALA A 160 -13.56 11.41 -19.76
N VAL A 161 -12.58 12.23 -19.36
CA VAL A 161 -11.18 12.01 -19.73
C VAL A 161 -10.67 10.70 -19.13
N ARG A 162 -10.93 10.44 -17.85
CA ARG A 162 -10.50 9.19 -17.21
C ARG A 162 -11.10 7.97 -17.91
N GLN A 163 -12.39 8.00 -18.24
CA GLN A 163 -13.04 6.90 -18.92
C GLN A 163 -12.43 6.67 -20.30
N LEU A 164 -12.20 7.73 -21.07
CA LEU A 164 -11.49 7.65 -22.36
C LEU A 164 -10.11 6.98 -22.21
N TYR A 165 -9.34 7.34 -21.19
CA TYR A 165 -8.03 6.72 -20.94
C TYR A 165 -8.16 5.22 -20.65
N ILE A 166 -9.14 4.82 -19.84
CA ILE A 166 -9.39 3.41 -19.52
C ILE A 166 -9.83 2.65 -20.77
N ASP A 167 -10.78 3.18 -21.53
CA ASP A 167 -11.30 2.56 -22.74
C ASP A 167 -10.18 2.33 -23.76
N VAL A 168 -9.30 3.33 -23.96
CA VAL A 168 -8.14 3.21 -24.84
C VAL A 168 -7.15 2.16 -24.35
N LEU A 169 -6.82 2.15 -23.06
CA LEU A 169 -5.89 1.17 -22.50
C LEU A 169 -6.43 -0.28 -22.60
N LEU A 170 -7.75 -0.45 -22.50
CA LEU A 170 -8.43 -1.74 -22.57
C LEU A 170 -8.81 -2.18 -23.99
N MET A 171 -8.52 -1.38 -25.03
CA MET A 171 -8.80 -1.79 -26.42
C MET A 171 -8.10 -3.10 -26.79
N GLU A 172 -8.85 -4.12 -27.19
CA GLU A 172 -8.29 -5.39 -27.66
C GLU A 172 -7.76 -5.25 -29.09
N GLY A 173 -6.72 -6.01 -29.44
CA GLY A 173 -6.15 -6.03 -30.80
C GLY A 173 -5.32 -4.80 -31.19
N VAL A 174 -5.06 -3.88 -30.26
CA VAL A 174 -4.20 -2.71 -30.44
C VAL A 174 -2.96 -2.83 -29.56
N GLU A 175 -1.79 -2.62 -30.13
CA GLU A 175 -0.51 -2.63 -29.40
C GLU A 175 -0.44 -1.50 -28.36
N LEU A 176 0.31 -1.72 -27.28
CA LEU A 176 0.42 -0.77 -26.17
C LEU A 176 0.94 0.60 -26.63
N GLU A 177 1.92 0.61 -27.53
CA GLU A 177 2.52 1.84 -28.08
C GLU A 177 1.49 2.68 -28.82
N ALA A 178 0.62 2.04 -29.61
CA ALA A 178 -0.46 2.73 -30.33
C ALA A 178 -1.52 3.28 -29.36
N LYS A 179 -1.87 2.54 -28.31
CA LYS A 179 -2.75 3.02 -27.24
C LYS A 179 -2.17 4.25 -26.54
N LEU A 180 -0.88 4.19 -26.18
CA LEU A 180 -0.20 5.33 -25.54
C LEU A 180 -0.14 6.54 -26.48
N PHE A 181 0.10 6.35 -27.78
CA PHE A 181 0.08 7.42 -28.77
C PHE A 181 -1.29 8.11 -28.85
N MET A 182 -2.40 7.36 -28.74
CA MET A 182 -3.76 7.94 -28.71
C MET A 182 -4.02 8.81 -27.46
N LEU A 183 -3.28 8.59 -26.37
CA LEU A 183 -3.49 9.27 -25.08
C LEU A 183 -2.57 10.46 -24.84
N VAL A 184 -1.55 10.64 -25.68
CA VAL A 184 -0.64 11.78 -25.60
C VAL A 184 -1.09 12.80 -26.65
N PRO A 185 -1.56 14.00 -26.24
CA PRO A 185 -1.84 15.04 -27.21
C PRO A 185 -0.53 15.46 -27.90
N VAL A 186 -0.54 15.43 -29.24
CA VAL A 186 0.50 15.98 -30.11
C VAL A 186 0.42 17.50 -30.09
#